data_AF-A0A528V2B3-F1
#
_entry.id   AF-A0A528V2B3-F1
#
_cell.length_a   1.000
_cell.length_b   1.000
_cell.length_c   1.000
_cell.angle_alpha   90.00
_cell.angle_beta   90.00
_cell.angle_gamma   90.00
#
_symmetry.space_group_name_H-M   'P 1'
#
loop_
_entity.id
_entity.type
_entity.pdbx_description
1 polymer ?
#
loop_
_entity_poly.entity_id
_entity_poly.type
_entity_poly.pdbx_seq_one_letter_code
_entity_poly.pdbx_strand_id
1 'polypeptide(L)' 'DTAAKLTLAALRFFWNSRQGNGDNVTGHKGFYYHFLDMQTGLRAWRCELSMVDTALLMAGVLAAGAYFTGDTDEETEIR' A
#
# COMPACT_ATOMS: atom_id res chain seq x y z
N ASP A 1 -3.67 3.12 -19.33
CA ASP A 1 -3.97 4.37 -18.60
C ASP A 1 -4.69 4.14 -17.27
N THR A 2 -5.96 3.71 -17.23
CA THR A 2 -6.71 3.53 -15.96
C THR A 2 -6.03 2.61 -14.95
N ALA A 3 -5.45 1.48 -15.39
CA ALA A 3 -4.76 0.54 -14.50
C ALA A 3 -3.51 1.14 -13.83
N ALA A 4 -2.70 1.89 -14.58
CA ALA A 4 -1.52 2.57 -14.03
C ALA A 4 -1.93 3.64 -13.00
N LYS A 5 -2.98 4.41 -13.29
CA LYS A 5 -3.53 5.42 -12.37
C LYS A 5 -4.02 4.81 -11.05
N LEU A 6 -4.75 3.69 -11.10
CA LEU A 6 -5.21 2.99 -9.90
C LEU A 6 -4.03 2.41 -9.10
N THR A 7 -3.04 1.87 -9.80
CA THR A 7 -1.82 1.34 -9.16
C THR A 7 -1.07 2.44 -8.43
N LEU A 8 -0.82 3.58 -9.08
CA LEU A 8 -0.18 4.73 -8.45
C LEU A 8 -0.98 5.27 -7.25
N ALA A 9 -2.30 5.30 -7.34
CA ALA A 9 -3.13 5.72 -6.20
C ALA A 9 -2.88 4.85 -4.96
N ALA A 10 -2.82 3.53 -5.14
CA ALA A 10 -2.51 2.60 -4.06
C ALA A 10 -1.05 2.74 -3.57
N LEU A 11 -0.07 2.76 -4.48
CA LEU A 11 1.35 2.86 -4.13
C LEU A 11 1.65 4.16 -3.38
N ARG A 12 1.15 5.30 -3.87
CA ARG A 12 1.31 6.60 -3.21
C ARG A 12 0.64 6.62 -1.83
N PHE A 13 -0.52 5.99 -1.67
CA PHE A 13 -1.16 5.87 -0.36
C PHE A 13 -0.25 5.12 0.63
N PHE A 14 0.20 3.91 0.27
CA PHE A 14 1.02 3.11 1.18
C PHE A 14 2.38 3.75 1.46
N TRP A 15 3.03 4.32 0.43
CA TRP A 15 4.30 5.02 0.57
C TRP A 15 4.23 6.20 1.55
N ASN A 16 3.14 6.98 1.49
CA ASN A 16 2.96 8.16 2.34
C ASN A 16 2.15 7.86 3.62
N SER A 17 1.78 6.60 3.86
CA SER A 17 0.90 6.22 4.95
C SER A 17 1.54 6.46 6.32
N ARG A 18 0.72 6.81 7.32
CA ARG A 18 1.25 7.11 8.66
C ARG A 18 1.65 5.83 9.37
N GLN A 19 2.92 5.75 9.75
CA GLN A 19 3.47 4.66 10.57
C GLN A 19 3.66 5.13 12.02
N GLY A 20 3.39 4.28 13.00
CA GLY A 20 3.65 4.65 14.40
C GLY A 20 3.00 3.72 15.43
N ASN A 21 2.80 4.24 16.65
CA ASN A 21 2.11 3.53 17.74
C ASN A 21 0.69 4.10 17.92
N GLY A 22 -0.23 3.25 18.37
CA GLY A 22 -1.61 3.64 18.71
C GLY A 22 -2.60 3.39 17.58
N ASP A 23 -3.81 3.93 17.72
CA ASP A 23 -4.94 3.57 16.85
C ASP A 23 -5.08 4.46 15.59
N ASN A 24 -4.41 5.62 15.57
CA ASN A 24 -4.53 6.56 14.46
C ASN A 24 -3.44 6.37 13.39
N VAL A 25 -2.88 5.17 13.24
CA VAL A 25 -1.84 4.88 12.23
C VAL A 25 -2.31 3.83 11.24
N THR A 26 -1.74 3.87 10.03
CA THR A 26 -1.97 2.88 8.96
C THR A 26 -1.14 1.63 9.18
N GLY A 27 0.04 1.77 9.79
CA GLY A 27 0.93 0.64 10.05
C GLY A 27 1.95 0.92 11.15
N HIS A 28 2.80 -0.07 11.39
CA HIS A 28 3.89 0.01 12.35
C HIS A 28 5.14 -0.63 11.77
N LYS A 29 6.25 0.11 11.74
CA LYS A 29 7.57 -0.37 11.28
C LYS A 29 7.55 -1.03 9.90
N GLY A 30 6.73 -0.52 8.99
CA GLY A 30 6.63 -1.03 7.61
C GLY A 30 5.66 -2.21 7.45
N PHE A 31 4.99 -2.64 8.52
CA PHE A 31 3.91 -3.61 8.47
C PHE A 31 2.56 -2.92 8.55
N TYR A 32 1.53 -3.56 7.98
CA TYR A 32 0.17 -3.06 7.92
C TYR A 32 -0.78 -3.90 8.76
N TYR A 33 -1.82 -3.26 9.29
CA TYR A 33 -2.91 -3.97 9.96
C TYR A 33 -3.73 -4.76 8.94
N HIS A 34 -4.32 -5.87 9.38
CA HIS A 34 -5.14 -6.74 8.53
C HIS A 34 -6.22 -5.96 7.77
N PHE A 35 -6.88 -5.02 8.46
CA PHE A 35 -7.91 -4.18 7.88
C PHE A 35 -7.63 -2.71 8.09
N LEU A 36 -7.76 -1.96 7.00
CA LEU A 36 -7.70 -0.51 6.98
C LEU A 36 -9.05 0.02 6.49
N ASP A 37 -9.51 1.10 7.11
CA ASP A 37 -10.66 1.83 6.63
C ASP A 37 -10.30 2.55 5.33
N MET A 38 -11.07 2.31 4.26
CA MET A 38 -10.75 2.79 2.91
C MET A 38 -10.81 4.32 2.76
N GLN A 39 -11.53 5.02 3.65
CA GLN A 39 -11.66 6.48 3.56
C GLN A 39 -10.55 7.19 4.34
N THR A 40 -10.18 6.64 5.49
CA THR A 40 -9.24 7.27 6.43
C THR A 40 -7.84 6.68 6.38
N GLY A 41 -7.68 5.45 5.88
CA GLY A 41 -6.45 4.70 5.90
C GLY A 41 -6.02 4.26 7.30
N LEU A 42 -6.89 4.38 8.30
CA LEU A 42 -6.62 3.98 9.69
C LEU A 42 -6.96 2.50 9.91
N ARG A 43 -6.35 1.89 10.92
CA ARG A 43 -6.71 0.56 11.39
C ARG A 43 -8.22 0.45 11.61
N ALA A 44 -8.85 -0.48 10.91
CA ALA A 44 -10.25 -0.81 11.12
C ALA A 44 -10.37 -1.88 12.22
N TRP A 45 -11.39 -1.73 13.07
CA TRP A 45 -11.66 -2.65 14.19
C TRP A 45 -10.46 -2.83 15.13
N ARG A 46 -10.43 -3.94 15.88
CA ARG A 46 -9.31 -4.33 16.74
C ARG A 46 -8.46 -5.43 16.11
N CYS A 47 -8.13 -5.31 14.81
CA CYS A 47 -7.36 -6.32 14.08
C CYS A 47 -5.85 -6.21 14.32
N GLU A 48 -5.12 -7.30 14.23
CA GLU A 48 -3.68 -7.36 14.44
C GLU A 48 -2.87 -6.63 13.36
N LEU A 49 -1.63 -6.29 13.70
CA LEU A 49 -0.60 -6.00 12.71
C LEU A 49 -0.27 -7.32 11.99
N SER A 50 -0.52 -7.39 10.68
CA SER A 50 -0.52 -8.65 9.94
C SER A 50 0.71 -8.78 9.04
N MET A 51 1.61 -9.70 9.40
CA MET A 51 2.76 -10.02 8.56
C MET A 51 2.36 -10.69 7.24
N VAL A 52 1.31 -11.52 7.27
CA VAL A 52 0.83 -12.24 6.09
C VAL A 52 0.26 -11.26 5.07
N ASP A 53 -0.62 -10.35 5.50
CA ASP A 53 -1.23 -9.39 4.57
C ASP A 53 -0.22 -8.35 4.08
N THR A 54 0.74 -7.97 4.94
CA THR A 54 1.88 -7.16 4.51
C THR A 54 2.68 -7.88 3.42
N ALA A 55 2.97 -9.17 3.58
CA ALA A 55 3.68 -9.94 2.56
C ALA A 55 2.90 -10.03 1.25
N LEU A 56 1.58 -10.22 1.31
CA LEU A 56 0.70 -10.21 0.14
C LEU A 56 0.69 -8.84 -0.56
N LEU A 57 0.59 -7.75 0.20
CA LEU A 57 0.70 -6.39 -0.34
C LEU A 57 2.04 -6.21 -1.07
N MET A 58 3.16 -6.56 -0.43
CA MET A 58 4.49 -6.40 -1.02
C MET A 58 4.68 -7.28 -2.26
N ALA A 59 4.12 -8.49 -2.29
CA ALA A 59 4.12 -9.31 -3.50
C ALA A 59 3.38 -8.62 -4.66
N GLY A 60 2.25 -7.96 -4.37
CA GLY A 60 1.51 -7.14 -5.34
C GLY A 60 2.31 -5.92 -5.82
N VAL A 61 3.00 -5.22 -4.92
CA VAL A 61 3.90 -4.09 -5.26
C VAL A 61 5.00 -4.53 -6.23
N LEU A 62 5.68 -5.64 -5.91
CA LEU A 62 6.75 -6.19 -6.76
C LEU A 62 6.21 -6.67 -8.11
N ALA A 63 5.05 -7.31 -8.13
CA ALA A 63 4.40 -7.75 -9.36
C ALA A 63 4.01 -6.55 -10.25
N ALA A 64 3.51 -5.46 -9.67
CA ALA A 64 3.20 -4.24 -10.40
C ALA A 64 4.46 -3.62 -11.04
N GLY A 65 5.55 -3.49 -10.28
CA GLY A 65 6.83 -2.98 -10.80
C GLY A 65 7.41 -3.84 -11.93
N ALA A 66 7.18 -5.17 -11.90
CA ALA A 66 7.58 -6.06 -12.97
C ALA A 66 6.65 -6.02 -14.21
N TYR A 67 5.38 -5.67 -14.01
CA TYR A 67 4.36 -5.66 -15.07
C TYR A 67 4.36 -4.37 -15.89
N PHE A 68 4.47 -3.21 -15.22
CA PHE A 68 4.46 -1.90 -15.86
C PHE A 68 5.88 -1.51 -16.29
N THR A 69 6.23 -1.77 -17.56
CA THR A 69 7.58 -1.57 -18.11
C THR A 69 7.64 -0.48 -19.19
N GLY A 70 6.58 0.29 -19.40
CA GLY A 70 6.54 1.37 -20.37
C GLY A 70 7.38 2.58 -19.97
N ASP A 71 7.69 3.40 -20.97
CA ASP A 71 8.49 4.64 -20.85
C ASP A 71 7.63 5.88 -20.54
N THR A 72 6.45 5.70 -19.92
CA THR A 72 5.66 6.84 -19.44
C THR A 72 6.09 7.25 -18.04
N ASP A 73 5.81 8.50 -17.67
CA ASP A 73 6.10 9.00 -16.32
C ASP A 73 5.37 8.16 -15.26
N GLU A 74 4.13 7.76 -15.52
CA GLU A 74 3.35 6.95 -14.57
C GLU A 74 3.95 5.56 -14.35
N GLU A 75 4.33 4.86 -15.41
CA GLU A 75 4.91 3.52 -15.28
C GLU A 75 6.33 3.56 -14.73
N THR A 76 7.05 4.66 -14.98
CA THR A 76 8.35 4.91 -14.36
C THR A 76 8.23 5.12 -12.86
N GLU A 77 7.18 5.81 -12.38
CA GLU A 77 6.95 6.01 -10.94
C GLU A 77 6.43 4.74 -10.23
N ILE A 78 5.76 3.83 -10.95
CA ILE A 78 5.35 2.53 -10.40
C ILE A 78 6.56 1.64 -10.04
N ARG A 79 7.69 1.82 -10.72
CA ARG A 79 8.92 1.03 -10.57
C ARG A 79 9.88 1.65 -9.56
#